data_AF-A0A9Q3IM35-F1
#
_entry.id   AF-A0A9Q3IM35-F1
#
_cell.length_a   1.000
_cell.length_b   1.000
_cell.length_c   1.000
_cell.angle_alpha   90.00
_cell.angle_beta   90.00
_cell.angle_gamma   90.00
#
_symmetry.space_group_name_H-M   'P 1'
#
loop_
_entity.id
_entity.type
_entity.pdbx_description
1 polymer ?
#
loop_
_entity_poly.entity_id
_entity_poly.type
_entity_poly.pdbx_seq_one_letter_code
_entity_poly.pdbx_strand_id
1 'polypeptide(L)'
;MASAGISRFNYFRRTQRYLQHQAHENPAIFWSLAIGFAGPVLLAVVPPVRRNYFGYVPPEQIPMSYPLCKDALMFLVPQRPRDKNLSGYDDQKP
;
A
#
# COMPACT_ATOMS: atom_id res chain seq x y z
N MET A 1 36.02 22.30 -28.75
CA MET A 1 35.49 22.06 -27.39
C MET A 1 34.23 21.19 -27.46
N ALA A 2 34.35 19.91 -27.82
CA ALA A 2 33.20 19.00 -27.89
C ALA A 2 33.66 17.55 -27.63
N SER A 3 33.53 17.05 -26.40
CA SER A 3 33.77 15.62 -26.11
C SER A 3 33.00 15.05 -24.90
N ALA A 4 32.05 15.78 -24.30
CA ALA A 4 31.33 15.32 -23.10
C ALA A 4 30.12 14.39 -23.37
N GLY A 5 29.88 13.97 -24.63
CA GLY A 5 28.69 13.21 -25.03
C GLY A 5 28.83 11.68 -25.07
N ILE A 6 30.06 11.15 -25.12
CA ILE A 6 30.30 9.72 -25.43
C ILE A 6 30.55 8.87 -24.17
N SER A 7 30.95 9.49 -23.06
CA SER A 7 31.32 8.76 -21.83
C SER A 7 30.14 8.07 -21.15
N ARG A 8 28.93 8.65 -21.19
CA ARG A 8 27.74 8.13 -20.49
C ARG A 8 27.34 6.73 -20.95
N PHE A 9 27.38 6.47 -22.27
CA PHE A 9 27.02 5.16 -22.82
C PHE A 9 28.03 4.06 -22.49
N ASN A 10 29.31 4.40 -22.30
CA ASN A 10 30.34 3.43 -21.95
C ASN A 10 30.20 2.92 -20.50
N TYR A 11 29.74 3.76 -19.56
CA TYR A 11 29.46 3.32 -18.19
C TYR A 11 28.32 2.29 -18.15
N PHE A 12 27.22 2.55 -18.85
CA PHE A 12 26.10 1.60 -18.91
C PHE A 12 26.47 0.27 -19.56
N ARG A 13 27.25 0.27 -20.64
CA ARG A 13 27.70 -0.99 -21.27
C ARG A 13 28.59 -1.81 -20.33
N ARG A 14 29.42 -1.15 -19.52
CA ARG A 14 30.30 -1.81 -18.55
C ARG A 14 29.52 -2.38 -17.37
N THR A 15 28.53 -1.66 -16.84
CA THR A 15 27.66 -2.18 -15.78
C THR A 15 26.81 -3.35 -16.25
N GLN A 16 26.27 -3.30 -17.48
CA GLN A 16 25.50 -4.41 -18.05
C GLN A 16 26.32 -5.70 -18.17
N ARG A 17 27.55 -5.63 -18.68
CA ARG A 17 28.45 -6.80 -18.75
C ARG A 17 28.81 -7.34 -17.37
N TYR A 18 28.99 -6.46 -16.38
CA TYR A 18 29.26 -6.87 -15.00
C TYR A 18 28.06 -7.59 -14.37
N LEU A 19 26.85 -7.08 -14.55
CA LEU A 19 25.63 -7.72 -14.04
C LEU A 19 25.39 -9.09 -14.69
N GLN A 20 25.63 -9.21 -16.00
CA GLN A 20 25.58 -10.48 -16.72
C GLN A 20 26.57 -11.51 -16.15
N HIS A 21 27.80 -11.08 -15.88
CA HIS A 21 28.81 -11.94 -15.28
C HIS A 21 28.42 -12.41 -13.87
N GLN A 22 27.93 -11.51 -13.01
CA GLN A 22 27.47 -11.87 -11.67
C GLN A 22 26.25 -12.80 -11.68
N ALA A 23 25.36 -12.67 -12.67
CA ALA A 23 24.22 -13.57 -12.84
C ALA A 23 24.64 -15.01 -13.16
N HIS A 24 25.79 -15.22 -13.82
CA HIS A 24 26.31 -16.55 -14.16
C HIS A 24 27.24 -17.12 -13.09
N GLU A 25 28.13 -16.32 -12.51
CA GLU A 25 29.10 -16.80 -11.51
C GLU A 25 28.47 -17.00 -10.13
N ASN A 26 27.63 -16.05 -9.69
CA ASN A 26 27.06 -16.03 -8.34
C ASN A 26 25.54 -15.80 -8.40
N PRO A 27 24.76 -16.75 -8.97
CA PRO A 27 23.34 -16.55 -9.24
C PRO A 27 22.53 -16.27 -7.97
N ALA A 28 22.89 -16.89 -6.84
CA ALA A 28 22.17 -16.71 -5.58
C ALA A 28 22.20 -15.25 -5.08
N ILE A 29 23.35 -14.59 -5.14
CA ILE A 29 23.51 -13.20 -4.67
C ILE A 29 22.80 -12.25 -5.65
N PHE A 30 22.95 -12.48 -6.95
CA PHE A 30 22.33 -11.62 -7.96
C PHE A 30 20.80 -11.64 -7.88
N TRP A 31 20.20 -12.84 -7.88
CA TRP A 31 18.74 -12.97 -7.90
C TRP A 31 18.08 -12.63 -6.56
N SER A 32 18.74 -12.87 -5.43
CA SER A 32 18.22 -12.43 -4.13
C SER A 32 18.07 -10.91 -4.07
N LEU A 33 19.06 -10.17 -4.56
CA LEU A 33 19.01 -8.71 -4.58
C LEU A 33 18.00 -8.19 -5.61
N ALA A 34 17.93 -8.81 -6.79
CA ALA A 34 16.95 -8.46 -7.82
C ALA A 34 15.50 -8.65 -7.33
N ILE A 35 15.19 -9.80 -6.72
CA ILE A 35 13.85 -10.09 -6.19
C ILE A 35 13.56 -9.24 -4.95
N GLY A 36 14.56 -9.06 -4.08
CA GLY A 36 14.45 -8.19 -2.91
C GLY A 36 14.14 -6.74 -3.28
N PHE A 37 14.73 -6.23 -4.36
CA PHE A 37 14.45 -4.88 -4.88
C PHE A 37 13.15 -4.81 -5.68
N ALA A 38 12.74 -5.90 -6.35
CA ALA A 38 11.49 -5.94 -7.09
C ALA A 38 10.27 -5.67 -6.21
N GLY A 39 10.25 -6.15 -4.95
CA GLY A 39 9.15 -5.91 -4.01
C GLY A 39 8.85 -4.42 -3.76
N PRO A 40 9.82 -3.62 -3.27
CA PRO A 40 9.66 -2.18 -3.06
C PRO A 40 9.28 -1.43 -4.35
N VAL A 41 9.87 -1.80 -5.49
CA VAL A 41 9.54 -1.18 -6.78
C VAL A 41 8.09 -1.44 -7.15
N LEU A 42 7.61 -2.67 -7.01
CA LEU A 42 6.21 -3.01 -7.27
C LEU A 42 5.28 -2.31 -6.29
N LEU A 43 5.64 -2.17 -5.01
CA LEU A 43 4.84 -1.40 -4.06
C LEU A 43 4.76 0.09 -4.41
N ALA A 44 5.78 0.67 -5.04
CA ALA A 44 5.74 2.06 -5.48
C ALA A 44 4.90 2.22 -6.77
N VAL A 45 4.99 1.27 -7.70
CA VAL A 45 4.40 1.40 -9.04
C VAL A 45 2.99 0.83 -9.14
N VAL A 46 2.70 -0.30 -8.49
CA VAL A 46 1.41 -1.00 -8.64
C VAL A 46 0.25 -0.22 -8.03
N PRO A 47 0.32 0.34 -6.80
CA PRO A 47 -0.80 1.07 -6.22
C PRO A 47 -1.27 2.31 -7.01
N PRO A 48 -0.40 3.21 -7.51
CA PRO A 48 -0.86 4.33 -8.33
C PRO A 48 -1.42 3.85 -9.66
N VAL A 49 -0.82 2.81 -10.28
CA VAL A 49 -1.35 2.25 -11.53
C VAL A 49 -2.75 1.65 -11.31
N ARG A 50 -2.93 0.90 -10.21
CA ARG A 50 -4.20 0.28 -9.84
C ARG A 50 -5.32 1.30 -9.57
N ARG A 51 -5.00 2.41 -8.90
CA ARG A 51 -5.98 3.46 -8.61
C ARG A 51 -6.34 4.29 -9.84
N ASN A 52 -5.35 4.67 -10.64
CA ASN A 52 -5.55 5.65 -11.72
C ASN A 52 -6.04 5.03 -13.03
N TYR A 53 -5.59 3.81 -13.38
CA TYR A 53 -5.94 3.19 -14.67
C TYR A 53 -7.01 2.12 -14.55
N PHE A 54 -7.04 1.37 -13.43
CA PHE A 54 -7.97 0.25 -13.25
C PHE A 54 -9.21 0.61 -12.42
N GLY A 55 -9.37 1.88 -12.03
CA GLY A 55 -10.57 2.36 -11.31
C GLY A 55 -10.79 1.69 -9.96
N TYR A 56 -9.75 1.13 -9.36
CA TYR A 56 -9.87 0.41 -8.09
C TYR A 56 -10.16 1.37 -6.94
N VAL A 57 -11.34 1.26 -6.35
CA VAL A 57 -11.72 1.97 -5.12
C VAL A 57 -11.39 1.09 -3.92
N PRO A 58 -10.60 1.57 -2.94
CA PRO A 58 -10.35 0.80 -1.73
C PRO A 58 -11.67 0.56 -0.98
N PRO A 59 -11.88 -0.65 -0.44
CA PRO A 59 -13.05 -0.91 0.39
C PRO A 59 -13.03 -0.01 1.62
N GLU A 60 -14.21 0.27 2.14
CA GLU A 60 -14.34 1.00 3.39
C GLU A 60 -13.69 0.23 4.55
N GLN A 61 -13.19 0.98 5.54
CA GLN A 61 -12.53 0.40 6.69
C GLN A 61 -13.54 -0.34 7.58
N ILE A 62 -13.23 -1.58 7.93
CA ILE A 62 -14.04 -2.36 8.85
C ILE A 62 -13.95 -1.70 10.23
N PRO A 63 -15.08 -1.45 10.92
CA PRO A 63 -15.05 -0.87 12.26
C PRO A 63 -14.42 -1.86 13.24
N MET A 64 -13.31 -1.46 13.87
CA MET A 64 -12.60 -2.24 14.87
C MET A 64 -13.23 -2.15 16.28
N SER A 65 -14.20 -1.26 16.44
CA SER A 65 -14.89 -0.99 17.69
C SER A 65 -16.36 -0.73 17.45
N TYR A 66 -17.15 -0.80 18.53
CA TYR A 66 -18.56 -0.46 18.48
C TYR A 66 -18.73 0.98 17.95
N PRO A 67 -19.60 1.20 16.94
CA PRO A 67 -19.70 2.47 16.24
C PRO A 67 -20.35 3.53 17.13
N LEU A 68 -19.55 4.23 17.93
CA LEU A 68 -19.97 5.39 18.73
C LEU A 68 -19.77 6.72 17.98
N CYS A 69 -19.26 6.68 16.74
CA CYS A 69 -18.84 7.88 16.03
C CYS A 69 -19.18 7.89 14.54
N LYS A 70 -19.35 9.11 14.04
CA LYS A 70 -19.94 9.64 12.79
C LYS A 70 -19.61 8.90 11.49
N ASP A 71 -18.53 8.13 11.48
CA ASP A 71 -17.90 7.63 10.24
C ASP A 71 -17.87 6.10 10.16
N ALA A 72 -18.50 5.39 11.10
CA ALA A 72 -18.67 3.95 10.99
C ALA A 72 -19.99 3.68 10.26
N LEU A 73 -19.86 3.40 8.96
CA LEU A 73 -20.94 3.00 8.09
C LEU A 73 -21.75 1.90 8.76
N MET A 74 -23.05 2.19 8.90
CA MET A 74 -24.12 1.26 9.20
C MET A 74 -24.49 1.07 10.70
N PHE A 75 -25.41 1.92 11.13
CA PHE A 75 -26.72 1.54 11.70
C PHE A 75 -26.89 1.42 13.23
N LEU A 76 -25.85 1.29 14.05
CA LEU A 76 -26.08 0.90 15.46
C LEU A 76 -26.19 2.03 16.50
N VAL A 77 -25.46 3.15 16.39
CA VAL A 77 -25.65 4.30 17.31
C VAL A 77 -25.46 5.64 16.56
N PRO A 78 -26.55 6.38 16.28
CA PRO A 78 -26.42 7.76 15.83
C PRO A 78 -25.75 8.62 16.91
N GLN A 79 -24.92 9.59 16.51
CA GLN A 79 -24.42 10.66 17.38
C GLN A 79 -25.53 11.63 17.77
N ARG A 80 -26.62 11.10 18.29
CA ARG A 80 -27.71 11.87 18.85
C ARG A 80 -27.50 12.00 20.35
N PRO A 81 -27.88 13.14 20.95
CA PRO A 81 -27.98 13.25 22.39
C PRO A 81 -28.79 12.07 22.96
N ARG A 82 -28.41 11.61 24.16
CA ARG A 82 -29.15 10.55 24.85
C ARG A 82 -30.62 10.95 24.94
N ASP A 83 -31.51 10.12 24.40
CA ASP A 83 -32.94 10.25 24.68
C ASP A 83 -33.18 9.94 26.15
N LYS A 84 -33.72 10.93 26.86
CA LYS A 84 -34.06 10.78 28.28
C LYS A 84 -35.44 10.15 28.49
N ASN A 85 -36.23 10.02 27.43
CA ASN A 85 -37.62 9.55 27.46
C ASN A 85 -37.76 8.07 27.06
N LEU A 86 -36.74 7.24 27.34
CA LEU A 86 -36.78 5.80 27.07
C LEU A 86 -37.36 5.10 28.31
N SER A 87 -38.40 4.27 28.15
CA SER A 87 -39.00 3.45 29.20
C SER A 87 -39.28 2.03 28.67
N GLY A 88 -39.30 1.03 29.55
CA GLY A 88 -39.58 -0.37 29.18
C GLY A 88 -38.76 -1.44 29.90
N TYR A 89 -37.72 -1.04 30.64
CA TYR A 89 -36.90 -1.88 31.54
C TYR A 89 -36.68 -1.15 32.88
N ASP A 90 -37.65 -0.34 33.30
CA ASP A 90 -37.63 0.32 34.60
C ASP A 90 -38.09 -0.72 35.62
N ASP A 91 -37.13 -1.40 36.23
CA ASP A 91 -37.32 -2.56 37.12
C ASP A 91 -38.61 -2.42 37.96
N GLN A 92 -39.58 -3.32 37.72
CA GLN A 92 -40.72 -3.46 38.62
C GLN A 92 -40.19 -4.05 39.92
N LYS A 93 -39.83 -3.16 40.84
CA LYS A 93 -39.31 -3.52 42.15
C LYS A 93 -40.38 -4.36 42.89
N PRO A 94 -40.03 -5.55 43.41
CA PRO A 94 -40.94 -6.36 44.21
C PRO A 94 -41.31 -5.69 45.53
#